data_AF-A0A256ZVE0-F1
#
_entry.id   AF-A0A256ZVE0-F1
#
_cell.length_a   1.000
_cell.length_b   1.000
_cell.length_c   1.000
_cell.angle_alpha   90.00
_cell.angle_beta   90.00
_cell.angle_gamma   90.00
#
_symmetry.space_group_name_H-M   'P 1'
#
loop_
_entity.id
_entity.type
_entity.pdbx_description
1 polymer ?
#
loop_
_entity_poly.entity_id
_entity_poly.type
_entity_poly.pdbx_seq_one_letter_code
_entity_poly.pdbx_strand_id
1 'polypeptide(L)'
;MIDRLYWAAKTYFSSYGVAWFDLELFLKILRYVGLKGQITDRELSIKKRRVYEMKLTSYGHYILNEIGKASSQRRVVDVVRNVFLEWYPLQVFLKYVYVKGRVSWRDVVKDLGETMRKWTKTLYEIGIAKEIMRKPGVAKPFNSFVVRNMFIPLAKQLNLVNHENGKLSINPEIKNTLAKYFAEKEYDIIKTMPGEYTIYSAIADIHVDAETTVIISPWINSTIVNLIEKTQKINKKLNQITIVTRKTANNIKHIKQLLKTPIKISTYYYNKLHAKITINPKGPATISSANLVKTSLLKNYEIGIYYTKTPKQITTATEEIINTSNKPT
;
A
#
# COMPACT_ATOMS: atom_id res chain seq x y z
N MET A 1 -11.55 -7.43 4.87
CA MET A 1 -11.09 -6.46 5.91
C MET A 1 -9.66 -6.88 6.20
N ILE A 2 -8.64 -6.05 5.95
CA ILE A 2 -7.18 -6.33 6.06
C ILE A 2 -6.80 -7.80 6.28
N ASP A 3 -6.87 -8.59 5.22
CA ASP A 3 -6.71 -10.05 5.20
C ASP A 3 -5.38 -10.49 4.58
N ARG A 4 -4.68 -9.58 3.90
CA ARG A 4 -3.39 -9.82 3.24
C ARG A 4 -2.33 -8.81 3.67
N LEU A 5 -1.06 -9.20 3.56
CA LEU A 5 0.08 -8.36 3.90
C LEU A 5 0.09 -7.08 3.06
N TYR A 6 -0.26 -7.18 1.78
CA TYR A 6 -0.38 -6.05 0.86
C TYR A 6 -1.35 -4.98 1.39
N TRP A 7 -2.58 -5.36 1.73
CA TRP A 7 -3.60 -4.43 2.21
C TRP A 7 -3.22 -3.78 3.54
N ALA A 8 -2.53 -4.51 4.41
CA ALA A 8 -1.98 -3.95 5.64
C ALA A 8 -0.89 -2.91 5.36
N ALA A 9 0.02 -3.22 4.42
CA ALA A 9 1.06 -2.29 4.00
C ALA A 9 0.49 -1.02 3.38
N LYS A 10 -0.45 -1.15 2.45
CA LYS A 10 -1.17 -0.02 1.85
C LYS A 10 -1.81 0.85 2.94
N THR A 11 -2.51 0.22 3.88
CA THR A 11 -3.13 0.92 5.01
C THR A 11 -2.10 1.68 5.85
N TYR A 12 -0.99 1.03 6.20
CA TYR A 12 0.07 1.63 7.03
C TYR A 12 0.78 2.79 6.32
N PHE A 13 1.26 2.60 5.10
CA PHE A 13 2.05 3.61 4.39
C PHE A 13 1.20 4.80 3.98
N SER A 14 -0.01 4.59 3.48
CA SER A 14 -0.92 5.69 3.09
C SER A 14 -1.43 6.53 4.26
N SER A 15 -1.27 6.06 5.50
CA SER A 15 -1.61 6.81 6.72
C SER A 15 -0.39 7.25 7.51
N TYR A 16 0.83 7.06 6.97
CA TYR A 16 2.04 7.42 7.68
C TYR A 16 2.10 8.93 7.91
N GLY A 17 2.35 9.33 9.16
CA GLY A 17 2.37 10.74 9.56
C GLY A 17 1.00 11.40 9.75
N VAL A 18 -0.10 10.73 9.37
CA VAL A 18 -1.46 11.23 9.59
C VAL A 18 -1.94 10.81 10.98
N ALA A 19 -2.43 11.77 11.77
CA ALA A 19 -2.77 11.50 13.17
C ALA A 19 -4.01 12.22 13.69
N TRP A 20 -4.47 13.26 13.01
CA TRP A 20 -5.65 14.04 13.39
C TRP A 20 -6.24 14.75 12.16
N PHE A 21 -7.51 15.14 12.24
CA PHE A 21 -8.20 15.87 11.18
C PHE A 21 -9.09 16.98 11.73
N ASP A 22 -9.05 18.12 11.04
CA ASP A 22 -10.04 19.17 11.14
C ASP A 22 -10.31 19.75 9.74
N LEU A 23 -11.57 19.75 9.32
CA LEU A 23 -11.99 20.14 7.97
C LEU A 23 -11.74 21.62 7.71
N GLU A 24 -12.02 22.48 8.68
CA GLU A 24 -11.87 23.92 8.52
C GLU A 24 -10.40 24.28 8.31
N LEU A 25 -9.52 23.73 9.16
CA LEU A 25 -8.09 23.93 9.01
C LEU A 25 -7.55 23.28 7.73
N PHE A 26 -8.01 22.08 7.37
CA PHE A 26 -7.64 21.45 6.10
C PHE A 26 -7.96 22.36 4.91
N LEU A 27 -9.15 22.96 4.88
CA LEU A 27 -9.56 23.91 3.84
C LEU A 27 -8.73 25.19 3.85
N LYS A 28 -8.42 25.73 5.04
CA LYS A 28 -7.52 26.90 5.18
C LYS A 28 -6.13 26.61 4.62
N ILE A 29 -5.54 25.45 4.95
CA ILE A 29 -4.24 25.02 4.43
C ILE A 29 -4.31 24.83 2.91
N LEU A 30 -5.34 24.16 2.40
CA LEU A 30 -5.49 23.92 0.95
C LEU A 30 -5.55 25.24 0.16
N ARG A 31 -6.33 26.21 0.65
CA ARG A 31 -6.41 27.57 0.07
C ARG A 31 -5.07 28.30 0.17
N TYR A 32 -4.41 28.24 1.32
CA TYR A 32 -3.11 28.87 1.52
C TYR A 32 -2.05 28.34 0.54
N VAL A 33 -1.93 27.02 0.41
CA VAL A 33 -1.02 26.38 -0.56
C VAL A 33 -1.38 26.79 -1.99
N GLY A 34 -2.68 26.79 -2.33
CA GLY A 34 -3.15 27.18 -3.65
C GLY A 34 -2.83 28.63 -4.02
N LEU A 35 -2.96 29.57 -3.08
CA LEU A 35 -2.64 30.98 -3.27
C LEU A 35 -1.12 31.23 -3.36
N LYS A 36 -0.34 30.56 -2.52
CA LYS A 36 1.12 30.68 -2.53
C LYS A 36 1.77 29.95 -3.69
N GLY A 37 1.10 28.96 -4.27
CA GLY A 37 1.61 28.05 -5.31
C GLY A 37 2.62 27.02 -4.76
N GLN A 38 3.49 27.44 -3.85
CA GLN A 38 4.48 26.62 -3.18
C GLN A 38 4.67 27.08 -1.74
N ILE A 39 4.71 26.14 -0.81
CA ILE A 39 5.01 26.43 0.60
C ILE A 39 6.04 25.43 1.12
N THR A 40 6.68 25.76 2.23
CA THR A 40 7.56 24.86 2.97
C THR A 40 6.91 24.34 4.25
N ASP A 41 7.33 23.17 4.75
CA ASP A 41 6.85 22.66 6.05
C ASP A 41 7.26 23.55 7.25
N ARG A 42 8.26 24.42 7.09
CA ARG A 42 8.61 25.48 8.06
C ARG A 42 7.50 26.52 8.19
N GLU A 43 6.87 26.91 7.09
CA GLU A 43 5.74 27.85 7.10
C GLU A 43 4.52 27.28 7.81
N LEU A 44 4.42 25.94 7.89
CA LEU A 44 3.39 25.25 8.68
C LEU A 44 3.83 24.97 10.12
N SER A 45 4.83 25.70 10.64
CA SER A 45 5.35 25.62 12.01
C SER A 45 5.96 24.26 12.41
N ILE A 46 6.46 23.48 11.45
CA ILE A 46 7.15 22.22 11.71
C ILE A 46 8.67 22.47 11.76
N LYS A 47 9.25 22.52 12.97
CA LYS A 47 10.72 22.53 13.16
C LYS A 47 11.32 21.16 12.78
N LYS A 48 11.56 20.93 11.49
CA LYS A 48 12.30 19.76 10.98
C LYS A 48 13.70 20.15 10.49
N ARG A 49 14.63 19.18 10.60
CA ARG A 49 16.00 19.29 10.05
C ARG A 49 16.04 19.32 8.53
N ARG A 50 14.98 18.84 7.85
CA ARG A 50 14.81 18.89 6.39
C ARG A 50 13.59 19.73 6.08
N VAL A 51 13.73 20.62 5.10
CA VAL A 51 12.63 21.43 4.58
C VAL A 51 12.00 20.68 3.42
N TYR A 52 10.69 20.48 3.49
CA TYR A 52 9.92 19.86 2.41
C TYR A 52 9.09 20.92 1.72
N GLU A 53 9.21 20.98 0.40
CA GLU A 53 8.36 21.82 -0.44
C GLU A 53 7.04 21.10 -0.73
N MET A 54 5.94 21.84 -0.59
CA MET A 54 4.59 21.35 -0.85
C MET A 54 3.96 22.24 -1.92
N LYS A 55 3.41 21.58 -2.94
CA LYS A 55 2.64 22.19 -4.02
C LYS A 55 1.35 21.39 -4.21
N LEU A 56 0.30 22.05 -4.66
CA LEU A 56 -0.87 21.32 -5.15
C LEU A 56 -0.51 20.66 -6.47
N THR A 57 -1.00 19.44 -6.67
CA THR A 57 -1.03 18.81 -7.99
C THR A 57 -2.11 19.46 -8.85
N SER A 58 -2.13 19.19 -10.15
CA SER A 58 -3.25 19.62 -11.02
C SER A 58 -4.61 19.16 -10.48
N TYR A 59 -4.67 17.95 -9.91
CA TYR A 59 -5.87 17.45 -9.23
C TYR A 59 -6.18 18.26 -7.96
N GLY A 60 -5.18 18.61 -7.16
CA GLY A 60 -5.35 19.50 -6.00
C GLY A 60 -5.91 20.88 -6.39
N HIS A 61 -5.42 21.47 -7.48
CA HIS A 61 -5.97 22.72 -8.02
C HIS A 61 -7.41 22.57 -8.53
N TYR A 62 -7.72 21.46 -9.21
CA TYR A 62 -9.08 21.14 -9.61
C TYR A 62 -10.02 21.07 -8.39
N ILE A 63 -9.63 20.35 -7.33
CA ILE A 63 -10.42 20.27 -6.09
C ILE A 63 -10.60 21.65 -5.44
N LEU A 64 -9.55 22.46 -5.39
CA LEU A 64 -9.63 23.82 -4.87
C LEU A 64 -10.61 24.70 -5.67
N ASN A 65 -10.62 24.57 -6.99
CA ASN A 65 -11.57 25.28 -7.87
C ASN A 65 -13.02 24.83 -7.62
N GLU A 66 -13.26 23.53 -7.52
CA GLU A 66 -14.59 22.98 -7.22
C GLU A 66 -15.10 23.42 -5.84
N ILE A 67 -14.21 23.57 -4.86
CA ILE A 67 -14.53 24.17 -3.56
C ILE A 67 -14.88 25.66 -3.71
N GLY A 68 -14.17 26.41 -4.55
CA GLY A 68 -14.42 27.83 -4.81
C GLY A 68 -15.76 28.10 -5.51
N LYS A 69 -16.22 27.17 -6.37
CA LYS A 69 -17.51 27.24 -7.06
C LYS A 69 -18.69 26.74 -6.21
N ALA A 70 -18.42 26.11 -5.06
CA ALA A 70 -19.47 25.51 -4.24
C ALA A 70 -20.38 26.60 -3.65
N SER A 71 -21.67 26.57 -4.01
CA SER A 71 -22.68 27.53 -3.53
C SER A 71 -23.11 27.33 -2.08
N SER A 72 -22.66 26.24 -1.42
CA SER A 72 -23.02 25.93 -0.04
C SER A 72 -21.95 25.12 0.67
N GLN A 73 -21.96 25.17 2.00
CA GLN A 73 -21.07 24.36 2.84
C GLN A 73 -21.28 22.85 2.61
N ARG A 74 -22.53 22.42 2.36
CA ARG A 74 -22.84 21.02 2.02
C ARG A 74 -22.07 20.58 0.77
N ARG A 75 -22.06 21.42 -0.28
CA ARG A 75 -21.34 21.12 -1.52
C ARG A 75 -19.82 21.07 -1.32
N VAL A 76 -19.26 21.94 -0.48
CA VAL A 76 -17.84 21.87 -0.09
C VAL A 76 -17.53 20.53 0.58
N VAL A 77 -18.37 20.11 1.53
CA VAL A 77 -18.22 18.81 2.22
C VAL A 77 -18.29 17.66 1.21
N ASP A 78 -19.19 17.69 0.24
CA ASP A 78 -19.32 16.65 -0.79
C ASP A 78 -18.05 16.53 -1.66
N VAL A 79 -17.47 17.66 -2.08
CA VAL A 79 -16.21 17.68 -2.85
C VAL A 79 -15.06 17.05 -2.04
N VAL A 80 -14.91 17.47 -0.77
CA VAL A 80 -13.86 16.94 0.10
C VAL A 80 -14.11 15.46 0.43
N ARG A 81 -15.38 15.08 0.64
CA ARG A 81 -15.78 13.68 0.88
C ARG A 81 -15.33 12.78 -0.25
N ASN A 82 -15.54 13.17 -1.51
CA ASN A 82 -15.14 12.36 -2.67
C ASN A 82 -13.63 12.12 -2.71
N VAL A 83 -12.81 13.10 -2.31
CA VAL A 83 -11.35 12.92 -2.20
C VAL A 83 -11.00 11.90 -1.12
N PHE A 84 -11.58 12.04 0.08
CA PHE A 84 -11.25 11.15 1.20
C PHE A 84 -11.84 9.74 1.05
N LEU A 85 -12.92 9.56 0.29
CA LEU A 85 -13.45 8.24 -0.03
C LEU A 85 -12.49 7.41 -0.88
N GLU A 86 -11.52 8.01 -1.58
CA GLU A 86 -10.43 7.28 -2.26
C GLU A 86 -9.29 6.87 -1.30
N TRP A 87 -9.25 7.40 -0.08
CA TRP A 87 -8.21 7.09 0.89
C TRP A 87 -8.46 5.73 1.56
N TYR A 88 -7.67 4.73 1.18
CA TYR A 88 -7.87 3.34 1.59
C TYR A 88 -8.02 3.09 3.10
N PRO A 89 -7.24 3.72 4.01
CA PRO A 89 -7.44 3.56 5.45
C PRO A 89 -8.84 3.97 5.93
N LEU A 90 -9.42 5.02 5.34
CA LEU A 90 -10.79 5.43 5.63
C LEU A 90 -11.79 4.40 5.09
N GLN A 91 -11.59 3.88 3.88
CA GLN A 91 -12.44 2.81 3.33
C GLN A 91 -12.45 1.58 4.26
N VAL A 92 -11.30 1.17 4.80
CA VAL A 92 -11.19 0.07 5.76
C VAL A 92 -11.98 0.36 7.04
N PHE A 93 -11.82 1.57 7.61
CA PHE A 93 -12.56 2.02 8.79
C PHE A 93 -14.08 2.00 8.55
N LEU A 94 -14.54 2.59 7.44
CA LEU A 94 -15.97 2.65 7.11
C LEU A 94 -16.54 1.27 6.79
N LYS A 95 -15.80 0.40 6.09
CA LYS A 95 -16.24 -0.98 5.83
C LYS A 95 -16.43 -1.76 7.13
N TYR A 96 -15.56 -1.54 8.12
CA TYR A 96 -15.71 -2.14 9.45
C TYR A 96 -16.99 -1.65 10.15
N VAL A 97 -17.23 -0.34 10.19
CA VAL A 97 -18.47 0.24 10.77
C VAL A 97 -19.71 -0.28 10.02
N TYR A 98 -19.65 -0.33 8.69
CA TYR A 98 -20.73 -0.82 7.84
C TYR A 98 -21.11 -2.28 8.15
N VAL A 99 -20.12 -3.16 8.24
CA VAL A 99 -20.35 -4.60 8.50
C VAL A 99 -20.83 -4.85 9.93
N LYS A 100 -20.29 -4.13 10.92
CA LYS A 100 -20.64 -4.29 12.33
C LYS A 100 -21.91 -3.54 12.74
N GLY A 101 -22.38 -2.61 11.91
CA GLY A 101 -23.59 -1.81 12.15
C GLY A 101 -23.39 -0.67 13.15
N ARG A 102 -23.15 -0.99 14.43
CA ARG A 102 -22.98 0.01 15.51
C ARG A 102 -21.79 -0.32 16.39
N VAL A 103 -20.73 0.51 16.34
CA VAL A 103 -19.44 0.22 16.98
C VAL A 103 -18.90 1.39 17.80
N SER A 104 -18.22 1.09 18.89
CA SER A 104 -17.42 2.07 19.63
C SER A 104 -16.01 2.21 19.04
N TRP A 105 -15.31 3.28 19.40
CA TRP A 105 -13.89 3.41 19.03
C TRP A 105 -13.02 2.29 19.62
N ARG A 106 -13.43 1.69 20.75
CA ARG A 106 -12.70 0.58 21.40
C ARG A 106 -12.77 -0.68 20.54
N ASP A 107 -13.91 -0.93 19.92
CA ASP A 107 -14.12 -2.08 19.03
C ASP A 107 -13.21 -1.96 17.79
N VAL A 108 -13.13 -0.76 17.21
CA VAL A 108 -12.22 -0.47 16.08
C VAL A 108 -10.76 -0.72 16.47
N VAL A 109 -10.34 -0.22 17.63
CA VAL A 109 -8.95 -0.37 18.12
C VAL A 109 -8.63 -1.83 18.44
N LYS A 110 -9.59 -2.57 19.00
CA LYS A 110 -9.44 -4.00 19.26
C LYS A 110 -9.30 -4.75 17.95
N ASP A 111 -10.32 -4.71 17.09
CA ASP A 111 -10.37 -5.58 15.91
C ASP A 111 -9.35 -5.15 14.82
N LEU A 112 -9.42 -3.88 14.38
CA LEU A 112 -8.53 -3.40 13.31
C LEU A 112 -7.13 -3.08 13.84
N GLY A 113 -7.02 -2.58 15.06
CA GLY A 113 -5.71 -2.28 15.67
C GLY A 113 -4.90 -3.54 15.96
N GLU A 114 -5.51 -4.62 16.46
CA GLU A 114 -4.81 -5.91 16.64
C GLU A 114 -4.43 -6.54 15.30
N THR A 115 -5.31 -6.48 14.31
CA THR A 115 -5.01 -6.91 12.94
C THR A 115 -3.79 -6.16 12.37
N MET A 116 -3.74 -4.84 12.57
CA MET A 116 -2.57 -4.04 12.16
C MET A 116 -1.32 -4.39 12.96
N ARG A 117 -1.40 -4.67 14.26
CA ARG A 117 -0.23 -5.12 15.05
C ARG A 117 0.36 -6.41 14.47
N LYS A 118 -0.49 -7.39 14.13
CA LYS A 118 -0.04 -8.64 13.51
C LYS A 118 0.71 -8.37 12.21
N TRP A 119 0.08 -7.66 11.27
CA TRP A 119 0.67 -7.44 9.95
C TRP A 119 1.89 -6.51 9.98
N THR A 120 1.89 -5.47 10.80
CA THR A 120 3.04 -4.57 10.93
C THR A 120 4.25 -5.26 11.56
N LYS A 121 4.04 -6.24 12.44
CA LYS A 121 5.11 -7.13 12.91
C LYS A 121 5.70 -7.93 11.74
N THR A 122 4.86 -8.55 10.90
CA THR A 122 5.30 -9.25 9.69
C THR A 122 6.07 -8.34 8.71
N LEU A 123 5.55 -7.13 8.42
CA LEU A 123 6.24 -6.15 7.57
C LEU A 123 7.62 -5.76 8.11
N TYR A 124 7.74 -5.64 9.43
CA TYR A 124 9.01 -5.34 10.09
C TYR A 124 9.98 -6.52 10.02
N GLU A 125 9.51 -7.75 10.27
CA GLU A 125 10.31 -8.97 10.24
C GLU A 125 10.88 -9.25 8.85
N ILE A 126 10.06 -9.10 7.80
CA ILE A 126 10.48 -9.20 6.39
C ILE A 126 11.43 -8.05 6.01
N GLY A 127 11.45 -6.97 6.78
CA GLY A 127 12.40 -5.86 6.61
C GLY A 127 11.91 -4.75 5.69
N ILE A 128 10.64 -4.76 5.29
CA ILE A 128 10.04 -3.71 4.46
C ILE A 128 9.90 -2.42 5.27
N ALA A 129 9.39 -2.53 6.49
CA ALA A 129 9.09 -1.34 7.30
C ALA A 129 10.23 -0.91 8.24
N LYS A 130 11.38 -1.59 8.26
CA LYS A 130 12.45 -1.34 9.25
C LYS A 130 13.01 0.09 9.22
N GLU A 131 13.11 0.70 8.05
CA GLU A 131 13.65 2.06 7.91
C GLU A 131 12.60 3.15 8.27
N ILE A 132 11.30 2.79 8.38
CA ILE A 132 10.20 3.72 8.62
C ILE A 132 9.61 3.57 10.03
N MET A 133 9.52 2.32 10.49
CA MET A 133 8.85 1.92 11.71
C MET A 133 9.87 1.76 12.84
N ARG A 134 9.67 2.49 13.95
CA ARG A 134 10.60 2.46 15.10
C ARG A 134 10.64 1.12 15.85
N LYS A 135 9.53 0.37 15.86
CA LYS A 135 9.40 -0.92 16.54
C LYS A 135 8.37 -1.80 15.83
N PRO A 136 8.50 -3.14 15.85
CA PRO A 136 7.50 -4.03 15.27
C PRO A 136 6.15 -3.93 15.99
N GLY A 137 5.08 -4.35 15.31
CA GLY A 137 3.77 -4.57 15.94
C GLY A 137 3.03 -3.30 16.35
N VAL A 138 2.92 -2.32 15.45
CA VAL A 138 2.24 -1.06 15.69
C VAL A 138 0.79 -1.14 15.23
N ALA A 139 -0.15 -0.69 16.07
CA ALA A 139 -1.58 -0.66 15.74
C ALA A 139 -2.00 0.45 14.76
N LYS A 140 -1.06 1.26 14.25
CA LYS A 140 -1.39 2.40 13.36
C LYS A 140 -1.89 1.88 11.99
N PRO A 141 -2.89 2.54 11.41
CA PRO A 141 -3.53 3.78 11.88
C PRO A 141 -4.70 3.55 12.86
N PHE A 142 -5.03 2.33 13.25
CA PHE A 142 -6.16 2.03 14.15
C PHE A 142 -5.78 1.95 15.63
N ASN A 143 -4.88 2.82 16.08
CA ASN A 143 -4.62 2.97 17.52
C ASN A 143 -5.63 3.95 18.14
N SER A 144 -5.73 3.98 19.48
CA SER A 144 -6.69 4.82 20.19
C SER A 144 -6.59 6.30 19.82
N PHE A 145 -5.35 6.82 19.71
CA PHE A 145 -5.12 8.23 19.36
C PHE A 145 -5.64 8.58 17.97
N VAL A 146 -5.26 7.81 16.95
CA VAL A 146 -5.60 8.11 15.56
C VAL A 146 -7.08 7.83 15.30
N VAL A 147 -7.68 6.77 15.86
CA VAL A 147 -9.12 6.53 15.72
C VAL A 147 -9.93 7.71 16.27
N ARG A 148 -9.58 8.20 17.46
CA ARG A 148 -10.32 9.27 18.14
C ARG A 148 -10.08 10.65 17.54
N ASN A 149 -8.88 10.94 17.04
CA ASN A 149 -8.51 12.28 16.57
C ASN A 149 -8.49 12.42 15.05
N MET A 150 -8.40 11.32 14.29
CA MET A 150 -8.38 11.32 12.82
C MET A 150 -9.67 10.74 12.25
N PHE A 151 -9.89 9.43 12.42
CA PHE A 151 -10.97 8.73 11.71
C PHE A 151 -12.37 9.19 12.13
N ILE A 152 -12.62 9.31 13.43
CA ILE A 152 -13.93 9.76 13.93
C ILE A 152 -14.21 11.21 13.51
N PRO A 153 -13.31 12.19 13.75
CA PRO A 153 -13.54 13.57 13.31
C PRO A 153 -13.71 13.68 11.79
N LEU A 154 -12.85 13.04 11.01
CA LEU A 154 -12.96 13.00 9.55
C LEU A 154 -14.31 12.44 9.11
N ALA A 155 -14.68 11.26 9.60
CA ALA A 155 -15.93 10.62 9.18
C ALA A 155 -17.17 11.43 9.59
N LYS A 156 -17.15 12.07 10.78
CA LYS A 156 -18.25 12.94 11.22
C LYS A 156 -18.34 14.22 10.40
N GLN A 157 -17.24 14.95 10.25
CA GLN A 157 -17.21 16.23 9.53
C GLN A 157 -17.51 16.05 8.04
N LEU A 158 -17.25 14.86 7.48
CA LEU A 158 -17.64 14.50 6.13
C LEU A 158 -19.05 13.89 6.00
N ASN A 159 -19.83 13.82 7.09
CA ASN A 159 -21.17 13.23 7.11
C ASN A 159 -21.21 11.76 6.63
N LEU A 160 -20.17 10.98 6.96
CA LEU A 160 -20.04 9.57 6.58
C LEU A 160 -20.61 8.62 7.65
N VAL A 161 -20.64 9.08 8.91
CA VAL A 161 -21.11 8.31 10.06
C VAL A 161 -21.95 9.19 10.98
N ASN A 162 -22.94 8.57 11.63
CA ASN A 162 -23.62 9.13 12.79
C ASN A 162 -22.84 8.73 14.05
N HIS A 163 -22.79 9.61 15.06
CA HIS A 163 -22.11 9.33 16.33
C HIS A 163 -23.05 9.67 17.49
N GLU A 164 -23.64 8.63 18.07
CA GLU A 164 -24.63 8.74 19.15
C GLU A 164 -24.25 7.81 20.31
N ASN A 165 -24.31 8.32 21.54
CA ASN A 165 -24.00 7.57 22.76
C ASN A 165 -22.62 6.87 22.71
N GLY A 166 -21.60 7.55 22.16
CA GLY A 166 -20.25 7.01 22.04
C GLY A 166 -20.08 5.91 20.98
N LYS A 167 -21.11 5.66 20.16
CA LYS A 167 -21.10 4.63 19.10
C LYS A 167 -21.30 5.25 17.72
N LEU A 168 -20.64 4.65 16.74
CA LEU A 168 -20.64 5.02 15.34
C LEU A 168 -21.56 4.08 14.55
N SER A 169 -22.30 4.62 13.61
CA SER A 169 -23.02 3.88 12.56
C SER A 169 -22.89 4.62 11.24
N ILE A 170 -23.00 3.91 10.12
CA ILE A 170 -22.96 4.55 8.79
C ILE A 170 -24.17 5.49 8.64
N ASN A 171 -23.94 6.69 8.11
CA ASN A 171 -25.05 7.58 7.76
C ASN A 171 -25.92 6.90 6.67
N PRO A 172 -27.23 6.70 6.90
CA PRO A 172 -28.14 6.08 5.92
C PRO A 172 -28.10 6.73 4.54
N GLU A 173 -27.96 8.06 4.45
CA GLU A 173 -27.96 8.81 3.18
C GLU A 173 -26.80 8.43 2.25
N ILE A 174 -25.66 8.01 2.81
CA ILE A 174 -24.45 7.69 2.04
C ILE A 174 -24.21 6.18 1.91
N LYS A 175 -25.05 5.35 2.54
CA LYS A 175 -24.86 3.90 2.65
C LYS A 175 -24.68 3.22 1.28
N ASN A 176 -25.53 3.57 0.31
CA ASN A 176 -25.47 3.02 -1.05
C ASN A 176 -24.22 3.50 -1.82
N THR A 177 -23.79 4.74 -1.60
CA THR A 177 -22.55 5.28 -2.18
C THR A 177 -21.34 4.51 -1.66
N LEU A 178 -21.29 4.23 -0.36
CA LEU A 178 -20.19 3.48 0.27
C LEU A 178 -20.09 2.04 -0.22
N ALA A 179 -21.21 1.38 -0.52
CA ALA A 179 -21.21 0.00 -1.01
C ALA A 179 -20.34 -0.16 -2.28
N LYS A 180 -20.29 0.85 -3.16
CA LYS A 180 -19.45 0.86 -4.36
C LYS A 180 -17.95 0.83 -4.04
N TYR A 181 -17.54 1.48 -2.95
CA TYR A 181 -16.15 1.50 -2.48
C TYR A 181 -15.74 0.21 -1.75
N PHE A 182 -16.72 -0.58 -1.30
CA PHE A 182 -16.47 -1.83 -0.57
C PHE A 182 -16.45 -3.07 -1.46
N ALA A 183 -16.87 -2.93 -2.72
CA ALA A 183 -16.77 -3.95 -3.74
C ALA A 183 -15.32 -4.43 -3.87
N GLU A 184 -15.14 -5.73 -4.12
CA GLU A 184 -13.82 -6.30 -4.31
C GLU A 184 -13.20 -5.74 -5.59
N LYS A 185 -11.98 -5.23 -5.45
CA LYS A 185 -11.22 -4.75 -6.60
C LYS A 185 -10.43 -5.92 -7.18
N GLU A 186 -10.53 -6.10 -8.49
CA GLU A 186 -9.71 -7.07 -9.22
C GLU A 186 -8.22 -6.68 -9.16
N TYR A 187 -7.95 -5.38 -9.21
CA TYR A 187 -6.61 -4.83 -9.17
C TYR A 187 -6.52 -3.52 -8.38
N ASP A 188 -5.30 -3.12 -8.07
CA ASP A 188 -4.97 -1.87 -7.41
C ASP A 188 -3.71 -1.25 -8.01
N ILE A 189 -3.67 0.08 -8.03
CA ILE A 189 -2.47 0.80 -8.46
C ILE A 189 -1.50 0.89 -7.29
N ILE A 190 -0.30 0.35 -7.49
CA ILE A 190 0.79 0.34 -6.52
C ILE A 190 1.87 1.31 -6.94
N LYS A 191 2.55 1.88 -5.95
CA LYS A 191 3.68 2.77 -6.16
C LYS A 191 4.77 2.61 -5.11
N THR A 192 5.98 2.91 -5.51
CA THR A 192 7.08 3.17 -4.59
C THR A 192 7.38 4.65 -4.58
N MET A 193 7.60 5.21 -3.41
CA MET A 193 8.35 6.46 -3.20
C MET A 193 8.94 6.45 -1.78
N PRO A 194 9.85 7.36 -1.42
CA PRO A 194 10.38 7.41 -0.05
C PRO A 194 9.25 7.51 0.98
N GLY A 195 9.12 6.51 1.87
CA GLY A 195 8.03 6.44 2.85
C GLY A 195 6.83 5.57 2.45
N GLU A 196 6.72 5.15 1.19
CA GLU A 196 5.62 4.32 0.68
C GLU A 196 6.16 3.18 -0.19
N TYR A 197 6.12 1.95 0.34
CA TYR A 197 6.80 0.79 -0.25
C TYR A 197 5.80 -0.26 -0.76
N THR A 198 4.71 0.17 -1.40
CA THR A 198 3.61 -0.74 -1.74
C THR A 198 3.98 -1.78 -2.80
N ILE A 199 4.87 -1.47 -3.75
CA ILE A 199 5.39 -2.47 -4.70
C ILE A 199 6.19 -3.55 -3.97
N TYR A 200 7.08 -3.13 -3.05
CA TYR A 200 7.88 -4.08 -2.28
C TYR A 200 7.01 -4.96 -1.37
N SER A 201 5.97 -4.38 -0.76
CA SER A 201 4.98 -5.13 0.02
C SER A 201 4.11 -6.05 -0.82
N ALA A 202 3.77 -5.66 -2.04
CA ALA A 202 3.00 -6.50 -2.96
C ALA A 202 3.82 -7.72 -3.42
N ILE A 203 5.11 -7.55 -3.71
CA ILE A 203 6.04 -8.66 -3.98
C ILE A 203 6.11 -9.59 -2.76
N ALA A 204 6.27 -9.05 -1.55
CA ALA A 204 6.30 -9.88 -0.34
C ALA A 204 4.97 -10.62 -0.10
N ASP A 205 3.84 -9.97 -0.33
CA ASP A 205 2.50 -10.57 -0.19
C ASP A 205 2.35 -11.81 -1.06
N ILE A 206 2.86 -11.77 -2.30
CA ILE A 206 2.86 -12.91 -3.22
C ILE A 206 3.60 -14.12 -2.64
N HIS A 207 4.64 -13.91 -1.83
CA HIS A 207 5.42 -15.00 -1.24
C HIS A 207 4.92 -15.49 0.12
N VAL A 208 4.06 -14.74 0.82
CA VAL A 208 3.71 -15.02 2.23
C VAL A 208 2.71 -16.17 2.41
N ASP A 209 1.94 -16.50 1.38
CA ASP A 209 0.97 -17.61 1.41
C ASP A 209 1.08 -18.57 0.21
N ALA A 210 2.04 -18.36 -0.68
CA ALA A 210 2.24 -19.19 -1.87
C ALA A 210 2.96 -20.52 -1.59
N GLU A 211 2.59 -21.55 -2.34
CA GLU A 211 3.37 -22.79 -2.48
C GLU A 211 4.49 -22.62 -3.52
N THR A 212 4.15 -21.96 -4.63
CA THR A 212 5.06 -21.69 -5.74
C THR A 212 4.93 -20.24 -6.19
N THR A 213 6.04 -19.64 -6.63
CA THR A 213 6.03 -18.28 -7.20
C THR A 213 6.94 -18.17 -8.39
N VAL A 214 6.67 -17.21 -9.26
CA VAL A 214 7.52 -16.84 -10.39
C VAL A 214 7.95 -15.39 -10.23
N ILE A 215 9.25 -15.13 -10.41
CA ILE A 215 9.87 -13.81 -10.38
C ILE A 215 10.54 -13.58 -11.73
N ILE A 216 10.13 -12.55 -12.45
CA ILE A 216 10.72 -12.12 -13.71
C ILE A 216 11.22 -10.71 -13.51
N SER A 217 12.53 -10.49 -13.60
CA SER A 217 13.12 -9.15 -13.53
C SER A 217 14.50 -9.12 -14.16
N PRO A 218 14.85 -8.10 -14.98
CA PRO A 218 16.18 -8.00 -15.57
C PRO A 218 17.29 -7.89 -14.52
N TRP A 219 16.98 -7.26 -13.38
CA TRP A 219 17.93 -6.97 -12.33
C TRP A 219 17.38 -7.43 -10.98
N ILE A 220 18.21 -8.17 -10.24
CA ILE A 220 17.96 -8.58 -8.86
C ILE A 220 19.17 -8.19 -8.00
N ASN A 221 18.94 -7.94 -6.71
CA ASN A 221 20.02 -7.75 -5.76
C ASN A 221 19.73 -8.41 -4.40
N SER A 222 20.59 -8.14 -3.41
CA SER A 222 20.43 -8.63 -2.04
C SER A 222 19.10 -8.26 -1.37
N THR A 223 18.37 -7.24 -1.85
CA THR A 223 17.04 -6.91 -1.34
C THR A 223 16.05 -8.04 -1.56
N ILE A 224 16.05 -8.67 -2.74
CA ILE A 224 15.19 -9.84 -3.01
C ILE A 224 15.68 -11.08 -2.31
N VAL A 225 16.99 -11.30 -2.25
CA VAL A 225 17.56 -12.41 -1.48
C VAL A 225 17.06 -12.36 -0.03
N ASN A 226 17.22 -11.20 0.61
CA ASN A 226 16.76 -10.97 1.97
C ASN A 226 15.23 -11.09 2.12
N LEU A 227 14.45 -10.63 1.14
CA LEU A 227 13.00 -10.78 1.16
C LEU A 227 12.64 -12.27 1.19
N ILE A 228 13.16 -13.05 0.23
CA ILE A 228 12.84 -14.47 0.06
C ILE A 228 13.23 -15.26 1.31
N GLU A 229 14.44 -15.07 1.83
CA GLU A 229 14.92 -15.73 3.05
C GLU A 229 14.02 -15.45 4.26
N LYS A 230 13.55 -14.20 4.40
CA LYS A 230 12.68 -13.83 5.52
C LYS A 230 11.25 -14.27 5.32
N THR A 231 10.72 -14.21 4.11
CA THR A 231 9.38 -14.73 3.81
C THR A 231 9.33 -16.23 4.03
N GLN A 232 10.39 -16.98 3.73
CA GLN A 232 10.48 -18.41 4.01
C GLN A 232 10.43 -18.75 5.51
N LYS A 233 10.95 -17.86 6.38
CA LYS A 233 10.84 -18.05 7.83
C LYS A 233 9.39 -18.03 8.30
N ILE A 234 8.54 -17.29 7.59
CA ILE A 234 7.12 -17.06 7.91
C ILE A 234 6.22 -18.05 7.15
N ASN A 235 6.49 -18.27 5.86
CA ASN A 235 5.75 -19.19 5.01
C ASN A 235 6.54 -20.49 4.82
N LYS A 236 6.13 -21.55 5.53
CA LYS A 236 6.72 -22.89 5.41
C LYS A 236 6.22 -23.68 4.20
N LYS A 237 5.17 -23.21 3.52
CA LYS A 237 4.60 -23.88 2.33
C LYS A 237 5.34 -23.53 1.04
N LEU A 238 6.06 -22.41 1.01
CA LEU A 238 6.82 -21.97 -0.17
C LEU A 238 7.96 -22.96 -0.45
N ASN A 239 7.77 -23.80 -1.47
CA ASN A 239 8.70 -24.88 -1.80
C ASN A 239 9.44 -24.67 -3.12
N GLN A 240 8.92 -23.82 -4.02
CA GLN A 240 9.54 -23.53 -5.31
C GLN A 240 9.43 -22.05 -5.70
N ILE A 241 10.54 -21.50 -6.20
CA ILE A 241 10.57 -20.20 -6.86
C ILE A 241 11.22 -20.36 -8.23
N THR A 242 10.51 -19.93 -9.28
CA THR A 242 11.07 -19.81 -10.62
C THR A 242 11.55 -18.38 -10.84
N ILE A 243 12.81 -18.18 -11.23
CA ILE A 243 13.40 -16.86 -11.46
C ILE A 243 13.86 -16.75 -12.91
N VAL A 244 13.36 -15.74 -13.62
CA VAL A 244 13.85 -15.34 -14.95
C VAL A 244 14.56 -14.00 -14.84
N THR A 245 15.82 -13.95 -15.25
CA THR A 245 16.63 -12.72 -15.17
C THR A 245 17.63 -12.59 -16.33
N ARG A 246 18.35 -11.47 -16.43
CA ARG A 246 19.47 -11.35 -17.39
C ARG A 246 20.68 -12.12 -16.89
N LYS A 247 21.48 -12.72 -17.79
CA LYS A 247 22.73 -13.39 -17.42
C LYS A 247 23.84 -12.37 -17.16
N THR A 248 23.91 -11.86 -15.94
CA THR A 248 24.97 -10.93 -15.51
C THR A 248 25.70 -11.48 -14.28
N ALA A 249 26.96 -11.09 -14.09
CA ALA A 249 27.77 -11.54 -12.95
C ALA A 249 27.08 -11.24 -11.60
N ASN A 250 26.46 -10.07 -11.46
CA ASN A 250 25.72 -9.67 -10.26
C ASN A 250 24.48 -10.54 -10.04
N ASN A 251 23.65 -10.76 -11.06
CA ASN A 251 22.48 -11.63 -10.92
C ASN A 251 22.90 -13.06 -10.55
N ILE A 252 23.92 -13.62 -11.22
CA ILE A 252 24.45 -14.96 -10.93
C ILE A 252 24.90 -15.07 -9.46
N LYS A 253 25.60 -14.06 -8.94
CA LYS A 253 26.01 -14.01 -7.52
C LYS A 253 24.80 -14.11 -6.57
N HIS A 254 23.72 -13.39 -6.85
CA HIS A 254 22.52 -13.40 -6.02
C HIS A 254 21.69 -14.69 -6.18
N ILE A 255 21.61 -15.25 -7.38
CA ILE A 255 21.03 -16.59 -7.61
C ILE A 255 21.80 -17.65 -6.82
N LYS A 256 23.13 -17.62 -6.83
CA LYS A 256 23.96 -18.53 -6.02
C LYS A 256 23.71 -18.40 -4.52
N GLN A 257 23.32 -17.23 -4.02
CA GLN A 257 22.88 -17.08 -2.63
C GLN A 257 21.52 -17.74 -2.42
N LEU A 258 20.54 -17.50 -3.31
CA LEU A 258 19.21 -18.10 -3.22
C LEU A 258 19.22 -19.63 -3.30
N LEU A 259 20.13 -20.21 -4.09
CA LEU A 259 20.32 -21.66 -4.18
C LEU A 259 20.77 -22.32 -2.87
N LYS A 260 21.26 -21.54 -1.90
CA LYS A 260 21.59 -22.03 -0.55
C LYS A 260 20.39 -22.09 0.39
N THR A 261 19.23 -21.57 -0.05
CA THR A 261 18.00 -21.66 0.74
C THR A 261 17.37 -23.05 0.60
N PRO A 262 16.54 -23.50 1.57
CA PRO A 262 15.81 -24.76 1.45
C PRO A 262 14.74 -24.79 0.33
N ILE A 263 14.53 -23.70 -0.39
CA ILE A 263 13.53 -23.59 -1.45
C ILE A 263 14.14 -24.11 -2.76
N LYS A 264 13.39 -24.87 -3.54
CA LYS A 264 13.78 -25.23 -4.90
C LYS A 264 13.78 -23.98 -5.78
N ILE A 265 14.96 -23.52 -6.18
CA ILE A 265 15.10 -22.37 -7.09
C ILE A 265 15.32 -22.89 -8.52
N SER A 266 14.36 -22.63 -9.41
CA SER A 266 14.52 -22.86 -10.85
C SER A 266 14.92 -21.55 -11.51
N THR A 267 16.10 -21.50 -12.14
CA THR A 267 16.62 -20.26 -12.75
C THR A 267 16.59 -20.36 -14.27
N TYR A 268 16.26 -19.25 -14.93
CA TYR A 268 16.29 -19.09 -16.37
C TYR A 268 16.88 -17.73 -16.75
N TYR A 269 17.54 -17.66 -17.90
CA TYR A 269 18.21 -16.46 -18.38
C TYR A 269 17.66 -16.00 -19.73
N TYR A 270 17.25 -14.73 -19.78
CA TYR A 270 16.85 -14.05 -21.01
C TYR A 270 17.54 -12.68 -21.12
N ASN A 271 18.53 -12.55 -22.02
CA ASN A 271 19.39 -11.37 -22.07
C ASN A 271 18.67 -10.10 -22.53
N LYS A 272 17.60 -10.25 -23.32
CA LYS A 272 16.74 -9.14 -23.77
C LYS A 272 15.59 -8.83 -22.79
N LEU A 273 15.61 -9.40 -21.57
CA LEU A 273 14.53 -9.23 -20.61
C LEU A 273 14.36 -7.77 -20.21
N HIS A 274 13.11 -7.28 -20.21
CA HIS A 274 12.75 -5.99 -19.65
C HIS A 274 11.48 -6.04 -18.78
N ALA A 275 10.76 -7.16 -18.76
CA ALA A 275 9.59 -7.33 -17.90
C ALA A 275 9.97 -7.35 -16.41
N LYS A 276 9.11 -6.79 -15.55
CA LYS A 276 9.20 -6.92 -14.08
C LYS A 276 7.85 -7.42 -13.55
N ILE A 277 7.79 -8.72 -13.31
CA ILE A 277 6.56 -9.43 -12.97
C ILE A 277 6.87 -10.36 -11.80
N THR A 278 6.01 -10.38 -10.79
CA THR A 278 6.02 -11.42 -9.76
C THR A 278 4.62 -12.01 -9.66
N ILE A 279 4.50 -13.34 -9.68
CA ILE A 279 3.18 -14.01 -9.57
C ILE A 279 3.21 -15.17 -8.57
N ASN A 280 2.08 -15.36 -7.89
CA ASN A 280 1.65 -16.64 -7.36
C ASN A 280 0.59 -17.16 -8.35
N PRO A 281 0.85 -18.24 -9.12
CA PRO A 281 -0.08 -18.73 -10.14
C PRO A 281 -1.51 -19.01 -9.64
N LYS A 282 -1.68 -19.33 -8.35
CA LYS A 282 -2.98 -19.58 -7.69
C LYS A 282 -3.47 -18.41 -6.83
N GLY A 283 -2.74 -17.29 -6.81
CA GLY A 283 -2.97 -16.15 -5.92
C GLY A 283 -2.66 -14.83 -6.63
N PRO A 284 -2.13 -13.82 -5.93
CA PRO A 284 -1.94 -12.49 -6.50
C PRO A 284 -0.76 -12.39 -7.47
N ALA A 285 -0.75 -11.30 -8.24
CA ALA A 285 0.31 -10.94 -9.18
C ALA A 285 0.67 -9.45 -9.09
N THR A 286 1.89 -9.11 -9.50
CA THR A 286 2.32 -7.73 -9.72
C THR A 286 3.01 -7.57 -11.07
N ILE A 287 2.74 -6.45 -11.72
CA ILE A 287 3.52 -5.92 -12.84
C ILE A 287 3.91 -4.49 -12.46
N SER A 288 5.18 -4.11 -12.61
CA SER A 288 5.61 -2.74 -12.28
C SER A 288 6.76 -2.23 -13.13
N SER A 289 7.04 -0.93 -13.05
CA SER A 289 8.25 -0.32 -13.58
C SER A 289 9.50 -0.63 -12.74
N ALA A 290 9.31 -1.02 -11.48
CA ALA A 290 10.38 -1.24 -10.53
C ALA A 290 11.21 -2.48 -10.86
N ASN A 291 12.52 -2.28 -11.08
CA ASN A 291 13.47 -3.38 -11.00
C ASN A 291 13.54 -3.90 -9.56
N LEU A 292 13.88 -5.18 -9.39
CA LEU A 292 13.93 -5.80 -8.07
C LEU A 292 15.23 -5.52 -7.32
N VAL A 293 15.51 -4.23 -7.13
CA VAL A 293 16.69 -3.69 -6.46
C VAL A 293 16.31 -2.63 -5.42
N LYS A 294 17.18 -2.39 -4.45
CA LYS A 294 16.90 -1.49 -3.31
C LYS A 294 16.44 -0.09 -3.74
N THR A 295 17.08 0.47 -4.76
CA THR A 295 16.78 1.83 -5.25
C THR A 295 15.36 1.94 -5.80
N SER A 296 14.96 1.06 -6.72
CA SER A 296 13.60 1.06 -7.27
C SER A 296 12.53 0.71 -6.23
N LEU A 297 12.84 -0.21 -5.31
CA LEU A 297 11.85 -0.71 -4.34
C LEU A 297 11.63 0.19 -3.13
N LEU A 298 12.55 1.12 -2.83
CA LEU A 298 12.47 1.98 -1.63
C LEU A 298 12.70 3.48 -1.88
N LYS A 299 13.32 3.88 -2.99
CA LYS A 299 13.77 5.27 -3.19
C LYS A 299 13.17 5.95 -4.40
N ASN A 300 13.14 5.27 -5.54
CA ASN A 300 12.63 5.85 -6.78
C ASN A 300 11.11 5.96 -6.73
N TYR A 301 10.57 6.91 -7.49
CA TYR A 301 9.17 6.88 -7.85
C TYR A 301 8.96 5.77 -8.89
N GLU A 302 8.21 4.74 -8.53
CA GLU A 302 7.85 3.63 -9.42
C GLU A 302 6.34 3.41 -9.35
N ILE A 303 5.77 2.84 -10.40
CA ILE A 303 4.34 2.54 -10.48
C ILE A 303 4.12 1.12 -11.01
N GLY A 304 3.00 0.52 -10.62
CA GLY A 304 2.60 -0.79 -11.10
C GLY A 304 1.16 -1.11 -10.77
N ILE A 305 0.81 -2.35 -11.03
CA ILE A 305 -0.50 -2.93 -10.77
C ILE A 305 -0.30 -4.15 -9.87
N TYR A 306 -1.09 -4.24 -8.80
CA TYR A 306 -1.28 -5.44 -8.01
C TYR A 306 -2.63 -6.05 -8.36
N TYR A 307 -2.64 -7.30 -8.78
CA TYR A 307 -3.86 -8.07 -9.01
C TYR A 307 -4.14 -8.95 -7.80
N THR A 308 -5.37 -8.96 -7.32
CA THR A 308 -5.78 -9.81 -6.18
C THR A 308 -5.75 -11.30 -6.55
N LYS A 309 -5.93 -11.61 -7.83
CA LYS A 309 -5.76 -12.92 -8.44
C LYS A 309 -5.01 -12.78 -9.77
N THR A 310 -4.07 -13.67 -10.04
CA THR A 310 -3.28 -13.67 -11.28
C THR A 310 -4.21 -13.86 -12.48
N PRO A 311 -4.31 -12.87 -13.39
CA PRO A 311 -5.04 -13.02 -14.64
C PRO A 311 -4.40 -14.08 -15.53
N LYS A 312 -5.23 -14.84 -16.26
CA LYS A 312 -4.77 -15.94 -17.13
C LYS A 312 -3.73 -15.46 -18.15
N GLN A 313 -3.91 -14.26 -18.70
CA GLN A 313 -3.01 -13.64 -19.66
C GLN A 313 -1.62 -13.39 -19.06
N ILE A 314 -1.53 -13.01 -17.78
CA ILE A 314 -0.25 -12.85 -17.09
C ILE A 314 0.43 -14.21 -16.91
N THR A 315 -0.33 -15.25 -16.53
CA THR A 315 0.20 -16.62 -16.44
C THR A 315 0.79 -17.08 -17.77
N THR A 316 0.03 -16.98 -18.86
CA THR A 316 0.48 -17.35 -20.21
C THR A 316 1.75 -16.59 -20.61
N ALA A 317 1.78 -15.27 -20.42
CA ALA A 317 2.97 -14.47 -20.73
C ALA A 317 4.20 -14.87 -19.88
N THR A 318 4.01 -15.26 -18.62
CA THR A 318 5.11 -15.74 -17.78
C THR A 318 5.65 -17.09 -18.24
N GLU A 319 4.78 -18.00 -18.69
CA GLU A 319 5.15 -19.32 -19.23
C GLU A 319 5.90 -19.18 -20.56
N GLU A 320 5.45 -18.30 -21.46
CA GLU A 320 6.14 -17.97 -22.70
C GLU A 320 7.56 -17.46 -22.47
N ILE A 321 7.73 -16.52 -21.52
CA ILE A 321 9.06 -16.01 -21.16
C ILE A 321 9.93 -17.13 -20.59
N ILE A 322 9.40 -18.01 -19.73
CA ILE A 322 10.17 -19.14 -19.19
C ILE A 322 10.61 -20.08 -20.31
N ASN A 323 9.71 -20.45 -21.23
CA ASN A 323 9.97 -21.38 -22.32
C ASN A 323 10.98 -20.85 -23.36
N THR A 324 11.02 -19.53 -23.55
CA THR A 324 11.97 -18.86 -24.46
C THR A 324 13.31 -18.52 -23.79
N SER A 325 13.46 -18.79 -22.49
CA SER A 325 14.67 -18.49 -21.72
C SER A 325 15.62 -19.70 -21.64
N ASN A 326 16.92 -19.41 -21.55
CA ASN A 326 17.95 -20.45 -21.43
C ASN A 326 18.11 -20.92 -19.98
N LYS A 327 18.27 -22.22 -19.76
CA LYS A 327 18.66 -22.78 -18.45
C LYS A 327 20.15 -22.47 -18.15
N PRO A 328 20.56 -22.50 -16.86
CA PRO A 328 21.98 -22.46 -16.51
C PRO A 328 22.65 -23.68 -17.13
N THR A 329 23.62 -23.45 -18.00
CA THR A 329 24.60 -24.44 -18.44
C THR A 329 25.63 -24.69 -17.35
#